data_AF-A0A3D3CQJ3-F1
#
_entry.id   AF-A0A3D3CQJ3-F1
#
_cell.length_a   1.000
_cell.length_b   1.000
_cell.length_c   1.000
_cell.angle_alpha   90.00
_cell.angle_beta   90.00
_cell.angle_gamma   90.00
#
_symmetry.space_group_name_H-M   'P 1'
#
loop_
_entity.id
_entity.type
_entity.pdbx_description
1 polymer ?
#
loop_
_entity_poly.entity_id
_entity_poly.type
_entity_poly.pdbx_seq_one_letter_code
_entity_poly.pdbx_strand_id
1 'polypeptide(L)'
;MADQAKRNFKAIVSDISEGFISVNPLFLKSFDENAVKSLCKAIERRQIEIRTEPFPYDDIVLIRRRNIKLQRLYTALMIIKNTARERRFKLI
;
A
#
# COMPACT_ATOMS: atom_id res chain seq x y z
N MET A 1 13.63 -3.72 20.09
CA MET A 1 12.78 -3.99 18.92
C MET A 1 11.35 -4.24 19.39
N ALA A 2 10.59 -3.18 19.75
CA ALA A 2 9.33 -3.32 20.50
C ALA A 2 8.13 -2.54 19.91
N ASP A 3 8.26 -1.90 18.74
CA ASP A 3 7.25 -0.95 18.25
C ASP A 3 6.42 -1.43 17.04
N GLN A 4 6.57 -2.69 16.65
CA GLN A 4 5.89 -3.25 15.46
C GLN A 4 4.40 -3.53 15.67
N ALA A 5 3.98 -3.84 16.91
CA ALA A 5 2.58 -4.10 17.25
C ALA A 5 1.68 -2.85 17.18
N LYS A 6 2.25 -1.64 17.08
CA LYS A 6 1.50 -0.37 17.07
C LYS A 6 1.24 0.21 15.67
N ARG A 7 1.76 -0.40 14.60
CA ARG A 7 1.58 0.16 13.24
C ARG A 7 0.16 -0.05 12.74
N ASN A 8 -0.59 1.03 12.62
CA ASN A 8 -1.90 1.01 11.97
C ASN A 8 -1.71 0.99 10.44
N PHE A 9 -1.58 -0.21 9.86
CA PHE A 9 -1.41 -0.38 8.41
C PHE A 9 -2.58 0.18 7.60
N LYS A 10 -3.80 0.25 8.15
CA LYS A 10 -4.94 0.86 7.48
C LYS A 10 -4.72 2.36 7.28
N ALA A 11 -4.23 3.06 8.31
CA ALA A 11 -3.89 4.48 8.22
C ALA A 11 -2.75 4.72 7.21
N ILE A 12 -1.67 3.94 7.31
CA ILE A 12 -0.53 4.03 6.39
C ILE A 12 -0.97 3.84 4.93
N VAL A 13 -1.82 2.85 4.65
CA VAL A 13 -2.33 2.59 3.30
C VAL A 13 -3.26 3.70 2.81
N SER A 14 -4.04 4.30 3.71
CA SER A 14 -4.83 5.50 3.39
C SER A 14 -3.89 6.64 2.96
N ASP A 15 -2.85 6.91 3.74
CA ASP A 15 -1.87 7.96 3.46
C ASP A 15 -1.12 7.73 2.14
N ILE A 16 -0.77 6.47 1.83
CA ILE A 16 -0.19 6.10 0.53
C ILE A 16 -1.18 6.40 -0.61
N SER A 17 -2.45 6.03 -0.46
CA SER A 17 -3.46 6.25 -1.50
C SER A 17 -3.69 7.74 -1.78
N GLU A 18 -3.77 8.56 -0.73
CA GLU A 18 -3.94 10.02 -0.85
C GLU A 18 -2.66 10.74 -1.27
N GLY A 19 -1.49 10.06 -1.17
CA GLY A 19 -0.20 10.56 -1.63
C GLY A 19 0.61 11.30 -0.56
N PHE A 20 0.24 11.17 0.70
CA PHE A 20 1.00 11.69 1.84
C PHE A 20 2.26 10.87 2.14
N ILE A 21 2.25 9.57 1.79
CA ILE A 21 3.40 8.67 1.94
C ILE A 21 3.78 8.09 0.59
N SER A 22 5.05 8.19 0.23
CA SER A 22 5.64 7.43 -0.88
C SER A 22 6.42 6.24 -0.35
N VAL A 23 6.08 5.04 -0.80
CA VAL A 23 6.80 3.82 -0.41
C VAL A 23 8.11 3.74 -1.20
N ASN A 24 9.22 3.50 -0.49
CA ASN A 24 10.55 3.28 -1.06
C ASN A 24 11.35 2.34 -0.14
N PRO A 25 12.52 1.83 -0.56
CA PRO A 25 13.31 0.92 0.26
C PRO A 25 13.74 1.49 1.62
N LEU A 26 13.98 2.81 1.71
CA LEU A 26 14.33 3.49 2.96
C LEU A 26 13.17 3.48 3.96
N PHE A 27 11.96 3.76 3.48
CA PHE A 27 10.73 3.66 4.27
C PHE A 27 10.56 2.24 4.84
N LEU A 28 10.83 1.22 4.01
CA LEU A 28 10.71 -0.19 4.40
C LEU A 28 11.88 -0.69 5.25
N LYS A 29 12.95 0.09 5.47
CA LYS A 29 14.15 -0.33 6.24
C LYS A 29 13.80 -0.78 7.67
N SER A 30 12.82 -0.14 8.30
CA SER A 30 12.38 -0.44 9.66
C SER A 30 11.27 -1.50 9.75
N PHE A 31 10.91 -2.14 8.63
CA PHE A 31 9.86 -3.16 8.56
C PHE A 31 10.51 -4.54 8.59
N ASP A 32 10.08 -5.36 9.54
CA ASP A 32 10.38 -6.79 9.58
C ASP A 32 9.45 -7.55 8.62
N GLU A 33 9.71 -8.84 8.47
CA GLU A 33 8.95 -9.72 7.59
C GLU A 33 7.44 -9.68 7.86
N ASN A 34 7.02 -9.70 9.12
CA ASN A 34 5.60 -9.65 9.48
C ASN A 34 4.98 -8.30 9.11
N ALA A 35 5.65 -7.18 9.38
CA ALA A 35 5.14 -5.86 8.98
C ALA A 35 5.05 -5.72 7.46
N VAL A 36 6.03 -6.23 6.71
CA VAL A 36 5.99 -6.22 5.24
C VAL A 36 4.81 -7.05 4.72
N LYS A 37 4.56 -8.24 5.28
CA LYS A 37 3.38 -9.07 4.92
C LYS A 37 2.06 -8.36 5.22
N SER A 38 1.93 -7.79 6.42
CA SER A 38 0.73 -7.07 6.84
C SER A 38 0.46 -5.84 5.97
N LEU A 39 1.50 -5.06 5.64
CA LEU A 39 1.38 -3.91 4.73
C LEU A 39 0.96 -4.36 3.33
N CYS A 40 1.57 -5.43 2.80
CA CYS A 40 1.21 -6.00 1.49
C CYS A 40 -0.28 -6.37 1.43
N LYS A 41 -0.77 -7.13 2.41
CA LYS A 41 -2.20 -7.52 2.51
C LYS A 41 -3.12 -6.31 2.66
N ALA A 42 -2.72 -5.31 3.45
CA ALA A 42 -3.51 -4.08 3.63
C ALA A 42 -3.63 -3.28 2.32
N ILE A 43 -2.55 -3.19 1.53
CA ILE A 43 -2.56 -2.54 0.21
C ILE A 43 -3.48 -3.29 -0.76
N GLU A 44 -3.35 -4.62 -0.84
CA GLU A 44 -4.18 -5.45 -1.72
C GLU A 44 -5.67 -5.30 -1.37
N ARG A 45 -6.00 -5.33 -0.07
CA ARG A 45 -7.36 -5.06 0.42
C ARG A 45 -7.84 -3.67 0.01
N ARG A 46 -7.04 -2.62 0.17
CA ARG A 46 -7.45 -1.26 -0.21
C ARG A 46 -7.66 -1.12 -1.72
N GLN A 47 -6.87 -1.79 -2.55
CA GLN A 47 -7.10 -1.83 -4.00
C GLN A 47 -8.44 -2.48 -4.34
N ILE A 48 -8.79 -3.58 -3.66
CA ILE A 48 -10.09 -4.23 -3.83
C ILE A 48 -11.21 -3.27 -3.43
N GLU A 49 -11.13 -2.63 -2.26
CA GLU A 49 -12.13 -1.67 -1.78
C GLU A 49 -12.38 -0.55 -2.81
N ILE A 50 -11.33 0.12 -3.28
CA ILE A 50 -11.44 1.19 -4.29
C ILE A 50 -11.99 0.66 -5.62
N ARG A 51 -11.70 -0.60 -5.96
CA ARG A 51 -12.22 -1.22 -7.18
C ARG A 51 -13.70 -1.56 -7.10
N THR A 52 -14.17 -1.92 -5.90
CA THR A 52 -15.58 -2.25 -5.62
C THR A 52 -16.47 -1.03 -5.37
N GLU A 53 -15.87 0.14 -5.07
CA GLU A 53 -16.63 1.40 -4.99
C GLU A 53 -17.38 1.68 -6.31
N PRO A 54 -18.62 2.21 -6.26
CA PRO A 54 -19.39 2.59 -7.45
C PRO A 54 -18.57 3.48 -8.39
N PHE A 55 -18.58 3.15 -9.68
CA PHE A 55 -17.77 3.88 -10.64
C PHE A 55 -18.44 5.23 -10.99
N PRO A 56 -17.70 6.37 -10.90
CA PRO A 56 -18.25 7.69 -11.17
C PRO A 56 -18.23 8.00 -12.68
N TYR A 57 -19.17 7.45 -13.45
CA TYR A 57 -19.18 7.54 -14.92
C TYR A 57 -19.16 8.98 -15.47
N ASP A 58 -19.84 9.91 -14.77
CA ASP A 58 -20.07 11.27 -15.26
C ASP A 58 -19.07 12.30 -14.73
N ASP A 59 -18.11 11.89 -13.89
CA ASP A 59 -17.15 12.80 -13.25
C ASP A 59 -15.71 12.39 -13.55
N ILE A 60 -15.14 13.04 -14.57
CA ILE A 60 -13.75 12.85 -15.03
C ILE A 60 -12.75 13.12 -13.89
N VAL A 61 -13.03 14.06 -13.00
CA VAL A 61 -12.14 14.42 -11.89
C VAL A 61 -12.12 13.28 -10.87
N LEU A 62 -13.28 12.71 -10.53
CA LEU A 62 -13.37 11.55 -9.64
C LEU A 62 -12.73 10.30 -10.27
N ILE A 63 -12.92 10.06 -11.57
CA ILE A 63 -12.25 8.97 -12.30
C ILE A 63 -10.72 9.12 -12.19
N ARG A 64 -10.19 10.33 -12.47
CA ARG A 64 -8.75 10.60 -12.37
C ARG A 64 -8.24 10.38 -10.96
N ARG A 65 -8.94 10.89 -9.93
CA ARG A 65 -8.56 10.70 -8.53
C ARG A 65 -8.50 9.22 -8.16
N ARG A 66 -9.53 8.44 -8.53
CA ARG A 66 -9.56 6.99 -8.30
C ARG A 66 -8.37 6.29 -8.95
N ASN A 67 -8.05 6.63 -10.20
CA ASN A 67 -6.93 6.03 -10.92
C ASN A 67 -5.57 6.38 -10.30
N ILE A 68 -5.39 7.61 -9.84
CA ILE A 68 -4.17 8.03 -9.11
C ILE A 68 -4.00 7.21 -7.82
N LYS A 69 -5.07 7.02 -7.04
CA LYS A 69 -5.03 6.19 -5.82
C LYS A 69 -4.60 4.76 -6.14
N LEU A 70 -5.21 4.15 -7.16
CA LEU A 70 -4.87 2.80 -7.60
C LEU A 70 -3.42 2.69 -8.10
N GLN A 71 -2.95 3.68 -8.85
CA GLN A 71 -1.57 3.73 -9.36
C GLN A 71 -0.57 3.78 -8.20
N ARG A 72 -0.78 4.66 -7.21
CA ARG A 72 0.09 4.76 -6.02
C ARG A 72 0.15 3.46 -5.24
N LEU A 73 -0.99 2.84 -5.00
CA LEU A 73 -1.07 1.54 -4.31
C LEU A 73 -0.38 0.43 -5.10
N TYR A 74 -0.49 0.43 -6.44
CA TYR A 74 0.19 -0.53 -7.30
C TYR A 74 1.71 -0.37 -7.24
N THR A 75 2.22 0.86 -7.38
CA THR A 75 3.65 1.15 -7.28
C THR A 75 4.20 0.77 -5.90
N ALA A 76 3.47 1.08 -4.82
CA ALA A 76 3.84 0.67 -3.48
C ALA A 76 3.96 -0.86 -3.36
N LEU A 77 2.99 -1.60 -3.90
CA LEU A 77 3.00 -3.07 -3.88
C LEU A 77 4.20 -3.64 -4.63
N MET A 78 4.55 -3.07 -5.78
CA MET A 78 5.73 -3.48 -6.57
C MET A 78 7.02 -3.32 -5.77
N ILE A 79 7.22 -2.17 -5.12
CA ILE A 79 8.41 -1.89 -4.30
C ILE A 79 8.47 -2.81 -3.08
N ILE A 80 7.33 -3.07 -2.43
CA ILE A 80 7.23 -4.00 -1.29
C ILE A 80 7.62 -5.42 -1.71
N LYS A 81 7.09 -5.91 -2.84
CA LYS A 81 7.41 -7.24 -3.37
C LYS A 81 8.89 -7.35 -3.74
N ASN A 82 9.46 -6.32 -4.37
CA ASN A 82 10.89 -6.28 -4.66
C ASN A 82 11.74 -6.31 -3.38
N THR A 83 11.42 -5.46 -2.41
CA THR A 83 12.15 -5.39 -1.12
C THR A 83 12.08 -6.71 -0.36
N ALA A 84 10.92 -7.37 -0.36
CA ALA A 84 10.76 -8.68 0.27
C ALA A 84 11.62 -9.75 -0.40
N ARG A 85 11.69 -9.75 -1.74
CA ARG A 85 12.56 -10.65 -2.50
C ARG A 85 14.03 -10.43 -2.17
N GLU A 86 14.50 -9.19 -2.14
CA GLU A 86 15.88 -8.83 -1.79
C GLU A 86 16.24 -9.28 -0.36
N ARG A 87 15.30 -9.15 0.58
CA ARG A 87 15.47 -9.56 1.99
C ARG A 87 15.14 -11.03 2.26
N ARG A 88 14.75 -11.81 1.24
CA ARG A 88 14.33 -13.21 1.35
C ARG A 88 13.14 -13.44 2.31
N PHE A 89 12.25 -12.46 2.44
CA PHE A 89 11.02 -12.59 3.21
C PHE A 89 10.00 -13.44 2.44
N LYS A 90 9.29 -14.33 3.13
CA LYS A 90 8.24 -15.16 2.52
C LYS A 90 6.93 -14.39 2.52
N LEU A 91 6.52 -13.81 1.40
CA LEU A 91 5.24 -13.07 1.35
C LEU A 91 3.99 -13.96 1.32
N ILE A 92 4.18 -15.27 1.18
CA ILE A 92 3.16 -16.33 1.14
C ILE A 92 3.50 -17.37 2.20
#